data_AF-A0A6V7JU10-F1
#
_entry.id   AF-A0A6V7JU10-F1
#
_cell.length_a   1.000
_cell.length_b   1.000
_cell.length_c   1.000
_cell.angle_alpha   90.00
_cell.angle_beta   90.00
_cell.angle_gamma   90.00
#
_symmetry.space_group_name_H-M   'P 1'
#
loop_
_entity.id
_entity.type
_entity.pdbx_description
1 polymer ?
#
loop_
_entity_poly.entity_id
_entity_poly.type
_entity_poly.pdbx_seq_one_letter_code
_entity_poly.pdbx_strand_id
1 'polypeptide(L)'
;YTPEGEKTMLDRVFILQNDLKMFETGNFHDQNEEVPCELKTNKYIQVSEGHFIGNLWGYRNITVKKAQCLLFHGFASNLAQNFEPSVH
;
A
#
# COMPACT_ATOMS: atom_id res chain seq x y z
N TYR A 1 0.21 -17.30 -21.77
CA TYR A 1 -0.54 -16.33 -22.60
C TYR A 1 -0.47 -14.99 -21.90
N THR A 2 0.50 -14.15 -22.28
CA THR A 2 0.59 -12.75 -21.84
C THR A 2 0.02 -11.91 -22.96
N PRO A 3 -1.07 -11.16 -22.76
CA PRO A 3 -1.55 -10.27 -23.80
C PRO A 3 -0.50 -9.19 -24.03
N GLU A 4 -0.06 -9.07 -25.27
CA GLU A 4 0.76 -7.98 -25.78
C GLU A 4 -0.10 -6.70 -25.79
N GLY A 5 -0.14 -6.02 -24.65
CA GLY A 5 -0.73 -4.71 -24.47
C GLY A 5 0.07 -4.01 -23.38
N GLU A 6 0.25 -2.70 -23.50
CA GLU A 6 1.07 -1.90 -22.58
C GLU A 6 0.83 -2.32 -21.12
N LYS A 7 1.90 -2.80 -20.48
CA LYS A 7 1.90 -3.17 -19.06
C LYS A 7 2.02 -1.88 -18.27
N THR A 8 0.93 -1.44 -17.66
CA THR A 8 0.97 -0.32 -16.72
C THR A 8 1.58 -0.82 -15.41
N MET A 9 2.62 -0.16 -14.92
CA MET A 9 3.24 -0.50 -13.64
C MET A 9 3.09 0.67 -12.68
N LEU A 10 2.51 0.41 -11.51
CA LEU A 10 2.47 1.37 -10.40
C LEU A 10 3.79 1.28 -9.62
N ASP A 11 4.45 2.41 -9.39
CA ASP A 11 5.74 2.44 -8.66
C ASP A 11 5.59 2.02 -7.20
N ARG A 12 4.53 2.50 -6.54
CA ARG A 12 4.27 2.24 -5.14
C ARG A 12 2.77 2.21 -4.86
N VAL A 13 2.36 1.29 -4.00
CA VAL A 13 1.03 1.27 -3.39
C VAL A 13 1.19 1.26 -1.89
N PHE A 14 0.46 2.14 -1.22
CA PHE A 14 0.29 2.11 0.23
C PHE A 14 -1.05 1.46 0.59
N ILE A 15 -1.00 0.48 1.49
CA ILE A 15 -2.14 -0.24 2.04
C ILE A 15 -2.38 0.33 3.42
N LEU A 16 -3.46 1.09 3.59
CA LEU A 16 -3.80 1.71 4.86
C LEU A 16 -4.31 0.66 5.85
N GLN A 17 -3.84 0.74 7.08
CA GLN A 17 -4.19 -0.15 8.18
C GLN A 17 -4.43 0.65 9.45
N ASN A 18 -5.27 0.10 10.32
CA ASN A 18 -5.61 0.70 11.60
C ASN A 18 -4.65 0.20 12.69
N ASP A 19 -4.26 1.08 13.62
CA ASP A 19 -3.76 0.65 14.93
C ASP A 19 -4.88 0.03 15.77
N LEU A 20 -4.87 -1.28 15.95
CA LEU A 20 -5.82 -1.98 16.80
C LEU A 20 -5.73 -1.55 18.28
N LYS A 21 -4.52 -1.20 18.75
CA LYS A 21 -4.29 -0.79 20.14
C LYS A 21 -4.98 0.52 20.49
N MET A 22 -5.14 1.42 19.52
CA MET A 22 -5.91 2.66 19.75
C MET A 22 -7.37 2.37 20.07
N PHE A 23 -7.97 1.36 19.42
CA PHE A 23 -9.35 0.96 19.73
C PHE A 23 -9.45 0.26 21.09
N GLU A 24 -8.45 -0.53 21.46
CA GLU A 24 -8.41 -1.20 22.77
C GLU A 24 -8.24 -0.20 23.93
N THR A 25 -7.39 0.81 23.76
CA THR A 25 -7.05 1.77 24.81
C THR A 25 -7.92 3.03 24.80
N GLY A 26 -8.62 3.30 23.70
CA GLY A 26 -9.38 4.53 23.49
C GLY A 26 -8.50 5.78 23.27
N ASN A 27 -7.19 5.63 23.11
CA ASN A 27 -6.26 6.75 22.96
C ASN A 27 -5.98 7.06 21.48
N PHE A 28 -6.90 7.79 20.85
CA PHE A 28 -6.79 8.17 19.45
C PHE A 28 -5.84 9.34 19.25
N HIS A 29 -4.90 9.17 18.34
CA HIS A 29 -3.98 10.20 17.90
C HIS A 29 -3.68 10.02 16.41
N ASP A 30 -3.29 11.11 15.75
CA ASP A 30 -2.88 11.05 14.35
C ASP A 30 -1.62 10.18 14.21
N GLN A 31 -1.60 9.33 13.20
CA GLN A 31 -0.49 8.42 12.92
C GLN A 31 -0.34 8.22 11.42
N ASN A 32 0.90 8.11 10.95
CA ASN A 32 1.22 7.84 9.56
C ASN A 32 2.63 7.23 9.48
N GLU A 33 2.70 5.91 9.67
CA GLU A 33 3.95 5.18 9.84
C GLU A 33 4.01 3.97 8.91
N GLU A 34 5.14 3.79 8.22
CA GLU A 34 5.40 2.57 7.45
C GLU A 34 5.64 1.39 8.39
N VAL A 35 4.85 0.34 8.24
CA VAL A 35 4.90 -0.87 9.06
C VAL A 35 4.93 -2.14 8.20
N PRO A 36 5.40 -3.28 8.73
CA PRO A 36 5.22 -4.57 8.08
C PRO A 36 3.73 -4.83 7.81
N CYS A 37 3.41 -5.32 6.62
CA CYS A 37 2.05 -5.69 6.29
C CYS A 37 1.62 -6.93 7.10
N GLU A 38 0.50 -6.84 7.81
CA GLU A 38 -0.13 -8.04 8.35
C GLU A 38 -0.53 -8.99 7.21
N LEU A 39 -0.32 -10.30 7.41
CA LEU A 39 -0.57 -11.31 6.38
C LEU A 39 -2.01 -11.30 5.84
N LYS A 40 -2.98 -10.85 6.65
CA LYS A 40 -4.41 -10.81 6.29
C LYS A 40 -4.80 -9.56 5.51
N THR A 41 -4.04 -8.49 5.62
CA THR A 41 -4.35 -7.18 5.01
C THR A 41 -3.59 -6.97 3.70
N ASN A 42 -2.50 -7.71 3.48
CA ASN A 42 -1.80 -7.70 2.21
C ASN A 42 -2.62 -8.36 1.09
N LYS A 43 -3.32 -7.54 0.30
CA LYS A 43 -4.08 -7.96 -0.88
C LYS A 43 -3.21 -8.12 -2.13
N TYR A 44 -1.89 -7.96 -1.99
CA TYR A 44 -0.93 -8.02 -3.08
C TYR A 44 -0.02 -9.24 -2.94
N ILE A 45 0.05 -10.04 -4.00
CA ILE A 45 0.85 -11.25 -4.07
C ILE A 45 2.10 -10.94 -4.88
N GLN A 46 3.27 -11.21 -4.31
CA GLN A 46 4.52 -11.12 -5.04
C GLN A 46 4.63 -12.30 -6.00
N VAL A 47 4.77 -12.02 -7.30
CA VAL A 47 4.91 -13.05 -8.35
C VAL A 47 6.34 -13.15 -8.87
N SER A 48 7.12 -12.07 -8.76
CA SER A 48 8.56 -12.06 -8.96
C SER A 48 9.18 -10.91 -8.19
N GLU A 49 10.51 -10.82 -8.15
CA GLU A 49 11.20 -9.70 -7.51
C GLU A 49 10.71 -8.36 -8.08
N GLY A 50 10.28 -7.45 -7.18
CA GLY A 50 9.73 -6.15 -7.56
C GLY A 50 8.45 -6.21 -8.41
N HIS A 51 7.70 -7.33 -8.38
CA HIS A 51 6.44 -7.46 -9.10
C HIS A 51 5.37 -8.07 -8.21
N PHE A 52 4.36 -7.25 -7.93
CA PHE A 52 3.19 -7.61 -7.18
C PHE A 52 1.95 -7.52 -8.06
N ILE A 53 1.04 -8.48 -7.90
CA ILE A 53 -0.29 -8.47 -8.49
C ILE A 53 -1.35 -8.40 -7.39
N GLY A 54 -2.54 -7.94 -7.71
CA GLY A 54 -3.65 -7.86 -6.77
C GLY A 54 -4.94 -7.51 -7.49
N ASN A 55 -5.99 -7.19 -6.73
CA ASN A 55 -7.20 -6.63 -7.32
C ASN A 55 -6.96 -5.16 -7.70
N LEU A 56 -6.43 -4.93 -8.89
CA LEU A 56 -6.14 -3.63 -9.48
C LEU A 56 -7.31 -3.18 -10.36
N TRP A 57 -8.47 -2.95 -9.74
CA TRP A 57 -9.75 -2.61 -10.39
C TRP A 57 -10.20 -3.62 -11.47
N GLY A 58 -9.78 -4.89 -11.38
CA GLY A 58 -10.07 -5.94 -12.35
C GLY A 58 -9.17 -5.98 -13.59
N TYR A 59 -8.22 -5.05 -13.72
CA TYR A 59 -7.27 -5.05 -14.84
C TYR A 59 -6.17 -6.10 -14.65
N ARG A 60 -5.93 -6.90 -15.68
CA ARG A 60 -4.92 -7.97 -15.67
C ARG A 60 -3.55 -7.52 -16.17
N ASN A 61 -3.47 -6.35 -16.80
CA ASN A 61 -2.24 -5.78 -17.35
C ASN A 61 -1.58 -4.73 -16.45
N ILE A 62 -2.13 -4.51 -15.24
CA ILE A 62 -1.55 -3.60 -14.26
C ILE A 62 -0.74 -4.42 -13.24
N THR A 63 0.47 -3.96 -12.93
CA THR A 63 1.32 -4.53 -11.87
C THR A 63 1.76 -3.45 -10.89
N VAL A 64 2.30 -3.86 -9.74
CA VAL A 64 2.83 -2.96 -8.72
C VAL A 64 4.30 -3.32 -8.44
N LYS A 65 5.18 -2.33 -8.39
CA LYS A 65 6.61 -2.53 -8.09
C LYS A 65 6.87 -2.71 -6.59
N LYS A 66 6.21 -1.91 -5.77
CA LYS A 66 6.34 -1.94 -4.30
C LYS A 66 4.98 -1.79 -3.63
N ALA A 67 4.62 -2.77 -2.79
CA ALA A 67 3.46 -2.67 -1.89
C ALA A 67 3.96 -2.48 -0.45
N GLN A 68 3.49 -1.43 0.23
CA GLN A 68 3.86 -1.10 1.60
C GLN A 68 2.60 -0.89 2.44
N CYS A 69 2.69 -1.12 3.74
CA CYS A 69 1.59 -0.88 4.65
C CYS A 69 1.86 0.36 5.48
N LEU A 70 0.83 1.19 5.60
CA LEU A 70 0.86 2.38 6.45
C LEU A 70 -0.14 2.16 7.57
N LEU A 71 0.35 2.23 8.79
CA LEU A 71 -0.52 2.41 9.92
C LEU A 71 -0.93 3.89 9.94
N PHE A 72 -2.21 4.14 9.73
CA PHE A 72 -2.72 5.48 9.44
C PHE A 72 -3.98 5.81 10.23
N HIS A 73 -3.94 6.95 10.92
CA HIS A 73 -5.06 7.57 11.60
C HIS A 73 -4.97 9.10 11.44
N GLY A 74 -6.10 9.76 11.22
CA GLY A 74 -6.17 11.21 11.04
C GLY A 74 -6.81 11.62 9.71
N PHE A 75 -6.50 12.84 9.27
CA PHE A 75 -7.09 13.42 8.05
C PHE A 75 -6.37 12.96 6.79
N ALA A 76 -7.12 12.74 5.69
CA ALA A 76 -6.53 12.34 4.41
C ALA A 76 -5.44 13.31 3.89
N SER A 77 -5.48 14.58 4.28
CA SER A 77 -4.41 15.56 4.02
C SER A 77 -3.05 15.11 4.57
N ASN A 78 -3.03 14.37 5.68
CA ASN A 78 -1.80 13.87 6.31
C ASN A 78 -1.15 12.76 5.46
N LEU A 79 -1.86 12.12 4.52
CA LEU A 79 -1.25 11.19 3.57
C LEU A 79 -0.31 11.90 2.58
N ALA A 80 -0.41 13.22 2.45
CA ALA A 80 0.43 13.99 1.54
C ALA A 80 1.92 13.81 1.83
N GLN A 81 2.29 13.61 3.11
CA GLN A 81 3.67 13.36 3.53
C GLN A 81 4.27 12.09 2.92
N ASN A 82 3.45 11.14 2.45
CA ASN A 82 3.93 9.91 1.82
C ASN A 82 4.17 10.05 0.32
N PHE A 83 3.75 11.17 -0.28
CA PHE A 83 3.95 11.46 -1.71
C PHE A 83 5.25 12.19 -2.00
N GLU A 84 6.04 12.56 -0.98
CA GLU A 84 7.37 13.12 -1.18
C GLU A 84 8.42 12.00 -1.22
N PRO A 85 8.89 11.58 -2.41
CA PRO A 85 10.17 10.91 -2.49
C PRO A 85 11.21 11.96 -2.12
N SER A 86 11.80 11.88 -0.93
CA SER A 86 13.09 12.54 -0.75
C SER A 86 14.01 12.00 -1.84
N VAL A 87 14.38 12.88 -2.78
CA VAL A 87 15.47 12.63 -3.72
C VAL A 87 16.72 12.58 -2.86
N HIS A 88 17.12 11.38 -2.46
CA HIS A 88 18.44 11.10 -1.92
C HIS A 88 19.23 10.29 -2.94
#